data_AF-A0A8T3T9I4-F1
#
_entry.id   AF-A0A8T3T9I4-F1
#
_cell.length_a   1.000
_cell.length_b   1.000
_cell.length_c   1.000
_cell.angle_alpha   90.00
_cell.angle_beta   90.00
_cell.angle_gamma   90.00
#
_symmetry.space_group_name_H-M   'P 1'
#
loop_
_entity.id
_entity.type
_entity.pdbx_description
1 polymer ?
#
loop_
_entity_poly.entity_id
_entity_poly.type
_entity_poly.pdbx_seq_one_letter_code
_entity_poly.pdbx_strand_id
1 'polypeptide(L)'
;METPIAFLISIVVAAGMVALLLVAALIPESRVSRWTRPVVGPNGRYAFGLLIVLWIIGMGILASLGLPANTVGGPAFVGLIGGFFIFMGFIWSVIGE
;
A
#
# COMPACT_ATOMS: atom_id res chain seq x y z
N MET A 1 23.08 -26.25 -20.76
CA MET A 1 21.94 -27.09 -21.17
C MET A 1 20.74 -26.58 -20.39
N GLU A 2 19.92 -25.73 -20.99
CA GLU A 2 18.67 -25.30 -20.34
C GLU A 2 17.83 -26.55 -20.09
N THR A 3 17.40 -26.77 -18.86
CA THR A 3 16.56 -27.92 -18.55
C THR A 3 15.20 -27.65 -19.18
N PRO A 4 14.66 -28.53 -20.05
CA PRO A 4 13.37 -28.32 -20.73
C PRO A 4 12.22 -28.07 -19.74
N ILE A 5 12.42 -28.50 -18.50
CA ILE A 5 11.57 -28.26 -17.34
C ILE A 5 11.48 -26.77 -16.99
N ALA A 6 12.60 -26.01 -17.01
CA ALA A 6 12.60 -24.58 -16.71
C ALA A 6 11.81 -23.78 -17.75
N PHE A 7 11.87 -24.18 -19.02
CA PHE A 7 11.09 -23.60 -20.11
C PHE A 7 9.58 -23.88 -19.96
N LEU A 8 9.20 -25.10 -19.56
CA LEU A 8 7.80 -25.43 -19.29
C LEU A 8 7.25 -24.65 -18.09
N ILE A 9 8.04 -24.49 -17.03
CA ILE A 9 7.65 -23.72 -15.84
C ILE A 9 7.46 -22.24 -16.20
N SER A 10 8.35 -21.65 -16.98
CA SER A 10 8.24 -20.24 -17.36
C SER A 10 7.01 -19.97 -18.22
N ILE A 11 6.63 -20.88 -19.12
CA ILE A 11 5.40 -20.79 -19.90
C ILE A 11 4.17 -20.82 -18.99
N VAL A 12 4.12 -21.74 -18.01
CA VAL A 12 2.99 -21.84 -17.08
C VAL A 12 2.86 -20.58 -16.22
N VAL A 13 3.99 -20.05 -15.73
CA VAL A 13 4.00 -18.80 -14.94
C VAL A 13 3.56 -17.61 -15.79
N ALA A 14 4.07 -17.49 -17.02
CA ALA A 14 3.68 -16.41 -17.94
C ALA A 14 2.19 -16.49 -18.29
N ALA A 15 1.67 -17.67 -18.62
CA ALA A 15 0.26 -17.89 -18.90
C ALA A 15 -0.62 -17.58 -17.69
N GLY A 16 -0.20 -17.99 -16.48
CA GLY A 16 -0.91 -17.67 -15.23
C GLY A 16 -0.96 -16.16 -14.97
N MET A 17 0.15 -15.46 -15.21
CA MET A 17 0.23 -14.00 -15.03
C MET A 17 -0.66 -13.25 -16.03
N VAL A 18 -0.67 -13.68 -17.30
CA VAL A 18 -1.59 -13.12 -18.31
C VAL A 18 -3.05 -13.40 -17.95
N ALA A 19 -3.37 -14.61 -17.49
CA ALA A 19 -4.73 -14.93 -17.05
C ALA A 19 -5.19 -14.05 -15.88
N LEU A 20 -4.32 -13.82 -14.88
CA LEU A 20 -4.62 -12.93 -13.76
C LEU A 20 -4.85 -11.49 -14.22
N LEU A 21 -4.04 -10.99 -15.15
CA LEU A 21 -4.20 -9.65 -15.72
C LEU A 21 -5.50 -9.50 -16.51
N LEU A 22 -5.88 -10.52 -17.30
CA LEU A 22 -7.14 -10.53 -18.02
C LEU A 22 -8.34 -10.57 -17.08
N VAL A 23 -8.27 -11.39 -16.02
CA VAL A 23 -9.31 -11.43 -14.98
C VAL A 23 -9.40 -10.08 -14.26
N ALA A 24 -8.26 -9.45 -13.96
CA ALA A 24 -8.24 -8.12 -13.35
C ALA A 24 -8.81 -7.04 -14.27
N ALA A 25 -8.52 -7.10 -15.58
CA ALA A 25 -9.06 -6.17 -16.57
C ALA A 25 -10.58 -6.33 -16.79
N LEU A 26 -11.11 -7.53 -16.58
CA LEU A 26 -12.54 -7.82 -16.63
C LEU A 26 -13.30 -7.38 -15.37
N ILE A 27 -12.60 -6.96 -14.31
CA ILE A 27 -13.24 -6.41 -13.12
C ILE A 27 -13.69 -4.98 -13.46
N PRO A 28 -15.01 -4.69 -13.43
CA PRO A 28 -15.50 -3.33 -13.61
C PRO A 28 -14.93 -2.43 -12.52
N GLU A 29 -14.54 -1.21 -12.90
CA GLU A 29 -14.01 -0.16 -12.02
C GLU A 29 -14.96 0.17 -10.85
N SER A 30 -16.24 -0.22 -10.94
CA SER A 30 -17.26 -0.02 -9.93
C SER A 30 -17.30 -1.12 -8.86
N ARG A 31 -16.17 -1.44 -8.23
CA ARG A 31 -16.17 -2.11 -6.92
C ARG A 31 -15.94 -1.11 -5.80
N VAL A 32 -16.78 -0.08 -5.75
CA VAL A 32 -16.97 0.64 -4.49
C VAL A 32 -17.67 -0.34 -3.54
N SER A 33 -16.88 -1.19 -2.91
CA SER A 33 -17.30 -2.05 -1.80
C SER A 33 -18.01 -1.15 -0.78
N ARG A 34 -19.12 -1.64 -0.21
CA ARG A 34 -19.89 -0.91 0.80
C ARG A 34 -19.02 -0.44 1.97
N TRP A 35 -17.87 -1.11 2.18
CA TRP A 35 -16.84 -0.79 3.17
C TRP A 35 -15.76 0.20 2.71
N THR A 36 -15.47 0.30 1.41
CA THR A 36 -14.50 1.27 0.88
C THR A 36 -15.15 2.60 0.50
N ARG A 37 -16.48 2.61 0.32
CA ARG A 37 -17.29 3.81 0.05
C ARG A 37 -17.10 4.98 1.04
N PRO A 38 -16.91 4.75 2.36
CA PRO A 38 -16.59 5.82 3.30
C PRO A 38 -15.16 6.37 3.18
N VAL A 39 -14.22 5.56 2.68
CA VAL A 39 -12.79 5.91 2.56
C VAL A 39 -12.47 6.58 1.22
N VAL A 40 -13.18 6.18 0.15
CA VAL A 40 -13.02 6.69 -1.22
C VAL A 40 -14.04 7.79 -1.56
N GLY A 41 -14.98 8.08 -0.65
CA GLY A 41 -15.94 9.19 -0.79
C GLY A 41 -15.41 10.52 -0.25
N PRO A 42 -16.26 11.57 -0.12
CA PRO A 42 -15.89 12.92 0.38
C PRO A 42 -15.27 12.97 1.79
N ASN A 43 -15.21 11.83 2.48
CA ASN A 43 -14.62 11.71 3.80
C ASN A 43 -13.16 11.22 3.76
N GLY A 44 -12.58 11.02 2.58
CA GLY A 44 -11.18 10.59 2.41
C GLY A 44 -10.19 11.47 3.18
N ARG A 45 -10.40 12.80 3.16
CA ARG A 45 -9.59 13.74 3.93
C ARG A 45 -9.57 13.46 5.43
N TYR A 46 -10.68 13.03 6.01
CA TYR A 46 -10.76 12.72 7.44
C TYR A 46 -10.13 11.36 7.77
N ALA A 47 -10.31 10.37 6.88
CA ALA A 47 -9.69 9.06 7.04
C ALA A 47 -8.15 9.16 6.99
N PHE A 48 -7.61 9.84 5.98
CA PHE A 48 -6.16 10.06 5.89
C PHE A 48 -5.65 11.03 6.97
N GLY A 49 -6.43 12.03 7.37
CA GLY A 49 -6.10 12.88 8.52
C GLY A 49 -5.92 12.09 9.81
N LEU A 50 -6.81 11.12 10.09
CA LEU A 50 -6.67 10.21 11.23
C LEU A 50 -5.39 9.37 11.13
N LEU A 51 -5.08 8.83 9.94
CA LEU A 51 -3.87 8.05 9.71
C LEU A 51 -2.60 8.88 9.93
N ILE A 52 -2.58 10.16 9.56
CA ILE A 52 -1.48 11.08 9.85
C ILE A 52 -1.30 11.21 11.37
N VAL A 53 -2.37 11.44 12.12
CA VAL A 53 -2.31 11.56 13.59
C VAL A 53 -1.76 10.27 14.22
N LEU A 54 -2.28 9.11 13.82
CA LEU A 54 -1.78 7.81 14.30
C LEU A 54 -0.32 7.59 13.96
N TRP A 55 0.10 7.98 12.75
CA TRP A 55 1.49 7.88 12.32
C TRP A 55 2.41 8.79 13.14
N ILE A 56 2.02 10.05 13.38
CA ILE A 56 2.77 11.00 14.22
C ILE A 56 2.93 10.43 15.64
N ILE A 57 1.86 9.88 16.21
CA ILE A 57 1.90 9.25 17.54
C ILE A 57 2.86 8.06 17.53
N GLY A 58 2.73 7.15 16.55
CA GLY A 58 3.58 5.97 16.43
C GLY A 58 5.06 6.30 16.28
N MET A 59 5.39 7.28 15.42
CA MET A 59 6.77 7.73 15.22
C MET A 59 7.30 8.54 16.41
N GLY A 60 6.45 9.32 17.06
CA GLY A 60 6.80 10.04 18.29
C GLY A 60 7.11 9.10 19.44
N ILE A 61 6.35 8.01 19.59
CA ILE A 61 6.64 6.93 20.54
C ILE A 61 7.97 6.26 20.16
N LEU A 62 8.15 5.87 18.89
CA LEU A 62 9.38 5.23 18.44
C LEU A 62 10.62 6.08 18.74
N ALA A 63 10.52 7.40 18.53
CA ALA A 63 11.58 8.35 18.83
C ALA A 63 11.82 8.52 20.34
N SER A 64 10.78 8.42 21.17
CA SER A 64 10.90 8.60 22.62
C SER A 64 11.49 7.39 23.35
N LEU A 65 11.54 6.22 22.72
CA LEU A 65 12.12 4.99 23.30
C LEU A 65 13.64 5.05 23.49
N GLY A 66 14.34 6.04 22.92
CA GLY A 66 15.79 6.23 23.14
C GLY A 66 16.65 5.04 22.68
N LEU A 67 16.14 4.24 21.75
CA LEU A 67 16.78 3.01 21.29
C LEU A 67 18.00 3.31 20.38
N PRO A 68 19.02 2.43 20.36
CA PRO A 68 20.19 2.60 19.52
C PRO A 68 19.82 2.47 18.02
N ALA A 69 20.50 3.25 17.17
CA ALA A 69 20.13 3.44 15.76
C ALA A 69 20.04 2.16 14.93
N ASN A 70 20.85 1.14 15.26
CA ASN A 70 20.80 -0.18 14.63
C ASN A 70 19.46 -0.90 14.85
N THR A 71 18.78 -0.63 15.96
CA THR A 71 17.47 -1.21 16.29
C THR A 71 16.33 -0.34 15.75
N VAL A 72 16.50 0.98 15.69
CA VAL A 72 15.45 1.91 15.20
C VAL A 72 15.41 2.01 13.67
N GLY A 73 16.52 1.72 12.98
CA GLY A 73 16.62 1.94 11.53
C GLY A 73 15.55 1.21 10.70
N GLY A 74 15.28 -0.06 11.02
CA GLY A 74 14.23 -0.83 10.33
C GLY A 74 12.82 -0.24 10.53
N PRO A 75 12.36 -0.09 11.79
CA PRO A 75 11.07 0.54 12.09
C PRO A 75 10.95 1.97 11.56
N ALA A 76 12.02 2.77 11.62
CA ALA A 76 12.03 4.14 11.12
C ALA A 76 11.91 4.20 9.59
N PHE A 77 12.53 3.27 8.87
CA PHE A 77 12.41 3.18 7.42
C PHE A 77 10.99 2.77 7.00
N VAL A 78 10.39 1.79 7.67
CA VAL A 78 8.99 1.40 7.46
C VAL A 78 8.07 2.59 7.78
N GLY A 79 8.34 3.31 8.87
CA GLY A 79 7.65 4.54 9.21
C GLY A 79 7.76 5.60 8.13
N LEU A 80 8.93 5.80 7.54
CA LEU A 80 9.15 6.79 6.47
C LEU A 80 8.37 6.43 5.20
N ILE A 81 8.47 5.17 4.74
CA ILE A 81 7.71 4.71 3.58
C ILE A 81 6.20 4.78 3.85
N GLY A 82 5.76 4.29 5.01
CA GLY A 82 4.37 4.36 5.42
C GLY A 82 3.85 5.80 5.49
N GLY A 83 4.65 6.71 6.03
CA GLY A 83 4.36 8.14 6.09
C GLY A 83 4.16 8.73 4.71
N PHE A 84 5.09 8.47 3.78
CA PHE A 84 4.99 8.93 2.38
C PHE A 84 3.64 8.54 1.74
N PHE A 85 3.23 7.28 1.86
CA PHE A 85 1.94 6.83 1.31
C PHE A 85 0.73 7.44 2.02
N ILE A 86 0.79 7.62 3.34
CA ILE A 86 -0.28 8.28 4.10
C ILE A 86 -0.45 9.74 3.66
N PHE A 87 0.65 10.50 3.53
CA PHE A 87 0.62 11.89 3.09
C PHE A 87 0.22 12.04 1.61
N MET A 88 0.72 11.16 0.74
CA MET A 88 0.30 11.13 -0.66
C MET A 88 -1.20 10.82 -0.77
N GLY A 89 -1.70 9.82 -0.04
CA GLY A 89 -3.12 9.50 0.00
C GLY A 89 -3.98 10.66 0.52
N PHE A 90 -3.49 11.40 1.52
CA PHE A 90 -4.16 12.62 1.99
C PHE A 90 -4.26 13.70 0.89
N ILE A 91 -3.16 14.00 0.20
CA ILE A 91 -3.15 15.00 -0.88
C ILE A 91 -4.15 14.63 -1.97
N TRP A 92 -4.15 13.38 -2.42
CA TRP A 92 -5.12 12.88 -3.41
C TRP A 92 -6.56 12.97 -2.91
N SER A 93 -6.79 12.71 -1.62
CA SER A 93 -8.13 12.81 -1.04
C SER A 93 -8.70 14.23 -1.00
N VAL A 94 -7.85 15.26 -1.00
CA VAL A 94 -8.27 16.67 -0.99
C VAL A 94 -8.39 17.24 -2.42
N ILE A 95 -7.53 16.81 -3.35
CA ILE A 95 -7.57 17.29 -4.74
C ILE A 95 -8.78 16.75 -5.51
N GLY A 96 -9.28 15.56 -5.13
CA GLY A 96 -10.46 14.95 -5.74
C GLY A 96 -11.81 15.50 -5.27
N GLU A 97 -11.81 16.48 -4.35
CA GLU A 97 -13.01 17.17 -3.83
C GLU A 97 -13.41 18.40 -4.65
#